data_AF-A0A9D9CSD9-F1
#
_entry.id   AF-A0A9D9CSD9-F1
#
_cell.length_a   1.000
_cell.length_b   1.000
_cell.length_c   1.000
_cell.angle_alpha   90.00
_cell.angle_beta   90.00
_cell.angle_gamma   90.00
#
_symmetry.space_group_name_H-M   'P 1'
#
loop_
_entity.id
_entity.type
_entity.pdbx_description
1 polymer ?
#
loop_
_entity_poly.entity_id
_entity_poly.type
_entity_poly.pdbx_seq_one_letter_code
_entity_poly.pdbx_strand_id
1 'polypeptide(L)' 'MSELESRELRDNIVDGLNRSFQKLVQEKKMEDSELAIADKGQVVTIKATEI' A
#
# COMPACT_ATOMS: atom_id res chain seq x y z
N MET A 1 6.05 -18.99 -18.65
CA MET A 1 6.73 -17.81 -18.13
C MET A 1 8.07 -18.25 -17.59
N SER A 2 9.14 -17.52 -17.91
CA SER A 2 10.45 -17.75 -17.31
C SER A 2 10.47 -17.29 -15.86
N GLU A 3 11.45 -17.75 -15.10
CA GLU A 3 11.66 -17.27 -13.73
C GLU A 3 11.96 -15.77 -13.69
N LEU A 4 12.70 -15.27 -14.69
CA LEU A 4 13.01 -13.85 -14.84
C LEU A 4 11.74 -13.02 -15.04
N GLU A 5 10.91 -13.39 -16.02
CA GLU A 5 9.63 -12.71 -16.30
C GLU A 5 8.70 -12.73 -15.07
N SER A 6 8.70 -13.82 -14.31
CA SER A 6 7.88 -13.95 -13.11
C SER A 6 8.37 -13.05 -11.97
N ARG A 7 9.70 -12.89 -11.83
CA ARG A 7 10.29 -11.96 -10.86
C ARG A 7 10.01 -10.50 -11.25
N GLU A 8 10.23 -10.13 -12.51
CA GLU A 8 9.95 -8.79 -13.02
C GLU A 8 8.46 -8.42 -12.86
N LEU A 9 7.55 -9.35 -13.16
CA LEU A 9 6.13 -9.13 -12.96
C LEU A 9 5.79 -8.88 -11.48
N ARG A 10 6.34 -9.70 -10.57
CA ARG A 10 6.12 -9.52 -9.13
C ARG A 10 6.64 -8.17 -8.66
N ASP A 11 7.84 -7.78 -9.08
CA ASP A 11 8.45 -6.53 -8.64
C ASP A 11 7.65 -5.32 -9.16
N ASN A 12 7.17 -5.38 -10.42
CA ASN A 12 6.27 -4.36 -10.97
C ASN A 12 4.93 -4.26 -10.22
N ILE A 13 4.36 -5.39 -9.79
CA ILE A 13 3.12 -5.41 -8.98
C ILE A 13 3.37 -4.75 -7.63
N VAL A 14 4.47 -5.11 -6.95
CA VAL A 14 4.83 -4.53 -5.64
C VAL A 14 5.06 -3.02 -5.76
N ASP A 15 5.76 -2.58 -6.81
CA ASP A 15 5.98 -1.15 -7.08
C ASP A 15 4.67 -0.40 -7.33
N GLY A 16 3.75 -0.99 -8.12
CA GLY A 16 2.44 -0.41 -8.39
C GLY A 16 1.58 -0.29 -7.13
N LEU A 17 1.57 -1.32 -6.29
CA LEU A 17 0.87 -1.31 -4.99
C LEU A 17 1.46 -0.25 -4.06
N ASN A 18 2.79 -0.15 -3.97
CA ASN A 18 3.45 0.84 -3.12
C ASN A 18 3.12 2.28 -3.58
N ARG A 19 3.18 2.57 -4.88
CA ARG A 19 2.79 3.89 -5.42
C ARG A 19 1.34 4.23 -5.10
N SER A 20 0.44 3.26 -5.26
CA SER A 20 -0.99 3.44 -4.97
C SER A 20 -1.23 3.70 -3.50
N PHE A 21 -0.57 2.96 -2.61
CA PHE A 21 -0.63 3.14 -1.17
C PHE A 21 -0.13 4.53 -0.76
N GLN A 22 1.04 4.95 -1.25
CA GLN A 22 1.59 6.27 -0.95
C GLN A 22 0.64 7.40 -1.38
N LYS A 23 0.03 7.28 -2.56
CA LYS A 23 -0.96 8.27 -3.03
C LYS A 23 -2.18 8.34 -2.10
N LEU A 24 -2.72 7.18 -1.71
CA LEU A 24 -3.85 7.10 -0.79
C LEU A 24 -3.52 7.72 0.57
N VAL A 25 -2.34 7.44 1.12
CA VAL A 25 -1.86 8.03 2.39
C VAL A 25 -1.82 9.56 2.29
N GLN A 26 -1.28 10.10 1.19
CA GLN A 26 -1.22 11.56 1.00
C GLN A 26 -2.63 12.18 0.92
N GLU A 27 -3.55 11.59 0.16
CA GLU A 27 -4.94 12.05 0.09
C GLU A 27 -5.60 12.03 1.48
N LYS A 28 -5.41 10.96 2.25
CA LYS A 28 -5.99 10.84 3.60
C LYS A 28 -5.34 11.74 4.65
N LYS A 29 -4.05 12.07 4.50
CA LYS A 29 -3.37 13.08 5.32
C LYS A 29 -3.98 14.47 5.11
N MET A 30 -4.35 14.82 3.88
CA MET A 30 -4.98 16.12 3.58
C MET A 30 -6.38 16.24 4.19
N GLU A 31 -7.08 15.12 4.36
CA GLU A 31 -8.43 15.04 4.93
C GLU A 31 -8.44 14.75 6.45
N ASP A 32 -7.27 14.77 7.12
CA ASP A 32 -7.09 14.33 8.53
C ASP A 32 -7.82 13.01 8.85
N SER A 33 -7.78 12.09 7.89
CA SER A 33 -8.59 10.87 7.89
C SER A 33 -7.78 9.65 8.32
N GLU A 34 -8.50 8.56 8.59
CA GLU A 34 -7.92 7.27 8.98
C GLU A 34 -7.84 6.29 7.80
N LEU A 35 -6.94 5.32 7.94
CA LEU A 35 -6.77 4.19 7.04
C LEU A 35 -7.01 2.89 7.80
N ALA A 36 -7.91 2.07 7.27
CA ALA A 36 -8.08 0.69 7.73
C ALA A 36 -7.16 -0.22 6.92
N ILE A 37 -6.19 -0.85 7.58
CA ILE A 37 -5.22 -1.77 6.98
C ILE A 37 -5.30 -3.15 7.65
N ALA A 38 -5.02 -4.20 6.88
CA ALA A 38 -4.88 -5.54 7.44
C ALA A 38 -3.43 -5.75 7.91
N ASP A 39 -3.21 -5.86 9.21
CA ASP A 39 -1.93 -6.26 9.81
C ASP A 39 -2.09 -7.64 10.46
N LYS A 40 -1.27 -8.60 10.03
CA LYS A 40 -1.25 -9.99 10.56
C LYS A 40 -2.65 -10.64 10.67
N GLY A 41 -3.52 -10.37 9.71
CA GLY A 41 -4.87 -10.93 9.65
C GLY A 41 -5.91 -10.20 10.50
N GLN A 42 -5.55 -9.08 11.13
CA GLN A 42 -6.47 -8.20 11.85
C GLN A 42 -6.61 -6.87 11.11
N VAL A 43 -7.82 -6.31 11.09
CA VAL A 43 -8.05 -4.96 10.58
C VAL A 43 -7.71 -3.98 11.68
N VAL A 44 -6.74 -3.12 11.44
CA VAL A 44 -6.35 -2.02 12.32
C VAL A 44 -6.61 -0.70 11.61
N THR A 45 -7.06 0.29 12.37
CA THR A 45 -7.29 1.64 11.88
C THR A 45 -6.19 2.55 12.41
N ILE A 46 -5.52 3.27 11.52
CA ILE A 46 -4.40 4.17 11.85
C ILE A 46 -4.68 5.54 11.24
N LYS A 47 -4.38 6.62 11.96
CA LYS A 47 -4.45 7.97 11.38
C LYS A 47 -3.47 8.08 10.24
N ALA A 48 -3.89 8.63 9.10
CA ALA A 48 -3.01 8.78 7.96
C ALA A 48 -1.77 9.62 8.28
N THR A 49 -1.85 10.54 9.25
CA THR A 49 -0.74 11.37 9.76
C THR A 49 0.31 10.60 10.57
N GLU A 50 0.00 9.39 11.04
CA GLU A 50 0.89 8.52 11.82
C GLU A 50 1.64 7.49 10.95
N ILE A 51 1.37 7.46 9.65
CA ILE A 51 2.06 6.66 8.62
C ILE A 51 3.13 7.49 7.92
#